data_AF-A0A948ZPZ1-F1
#
_entry.id   AF-A0A948ZPZ1-F1
#
_cell.length_a   1.000
_cell.length_b   1.000
_cell.length_c   1.000
_cell.angle_alpha   90.00
_cell.angle_beta   90.00
_cell.angle_gamma   90.00
#
_symmetry.space_group_name_H-M   'P 1'
#
loop_
_entity.id
_entity.type
_entity.pdbx_description
1 polymer ?
#
loop_
_entity_poly.entity_id
_entity_poly.type
_entity_poly.pdbx_seq_one_letter_code
_entity_poly.pdbx_strand_id
1 'polypeptide(L)'
;MNSKNKKKVLLTKPFVHENLEFKNALLEYARQLKKNPKDNFESQLISAVLYAQLAEYMASFLLESLRHLVYDITYSFSQAFAFIDTRNRVGVSLDRIIEGLKEFSFSDKPDILSLLIEVKDARNDLFHNLVSKSQEDLKEIGEDIITIQEKTEVIIQKLNVVIPGLQNVFYPANLNNNQPEADKTK
;
A
#
# COMPACT_ATOMS: atom_id res chain seq x y z
N MET A 1 34.99 18.53 2.59
CA MET A 1 33.80 18.61 3.47
C MET A 1 32.56 18.66 2.60
N ASN A 2 32.00 17.49 2.26
CA ASN A 2 30.85 17.40 1.37
C ASN A 2 29.55 17.56 2.16
N SER A 3 28.87 18.68 1.88
CA SER A 3 27.54 19.00 2.34
C SER A 3 26.56 17.91 1.93
N LYS A 4 26.10 17.17 2.96
CA LYS A 4 24.86 16.41 3.06
C LYS A 4 23.87 16.66 1.91
N ASN A 5 23.77 15.69 1.01
CA ASN A 5 22.57 15.44 0.20
C ASN A 5 21.40 15.11 1.15
N LYS A 6 20.81 16.15 1.74
CA LYS A 6 19.46 16.05 2.30
C LYS A 6 18.55 15.85 1.09
N LYS A 7 18.23 14.58 0.78
CA LYS A 7 17.04 14.27 -0.03
C LYS A 7 15.91 15.10 0.56
N LYS A 8 15.48 16.13 -0.17
CA LYS A 8 14.20 16.81 0.10
C LYS A 8 13.20 15.66 0.13
N VAL A 9 12.65 15.38 1.29
CA VAL A 9 11.43 14.58 1.40
C VAL A 9 10.44 15.39 0.57
N LEU A 10 10.17 14.94 -0.64
CA LEU A 10 9.02 15.43 -1.39
C LEU A 10 7.85 15.07 -0.47
N LEU A 11 7.25 16.07 0.18
CA LEU A 11 5.96 15.91 0.82
C LEU A 11 4.99 15.62 -0.32
N THR A 12 4.83 14.35 -0.65
CA THR A 12 3.79 13.92 -1.57
C THR A 12 2.46 14.15 -0.86
N LYS A 13 1.53 14.80 -1.57
CA LYS A 13 0.16 14.94 -1.07
C LYS A 13 -0.34 13.53 -0.69
N PRO A 14 -0.99 13.36 0.47
CA PRO A 14 -1.45 12.05 0.89
C PRO A 14 -2.34 11.44 -0.20
N PHE A 15 -2.25 10.12 -0.35
CA PHE A 15 -3.01 9.36 -1.34
C PHE A 15 -2.66 9.64 -2.81
N VAL A 16 -1.58 10.38 -3.11
CA VAL A 16 -1.06 10.51 -4.48
C VAL A 16 0.03 9.46 -4.72
N HIS A 17 -0.23 8.50 -5.61
CA HIS A 17 0.76 7.51 -6.03
C HIS A 17 1.89 8.18 -6.83
N GLU A 18 3.14 7.96 -6.43
CA GLU A 18 4.31 8.50 -7.14
C GLU A 18 4.52 7.86 -8.52
N ASN A 19 4.07 6.61 -8.73
CA ASN A 19 4.26 5.88 -9.99
C ASN A 19 3.13 4.87 -10.27
N LEU A 20 1.94 5.39 -10.60
CA LEU A 20 0.76 4.59 -10.90
C LEU A 20 0.93 3.69 -12.13
N GLU A 21 1.63 4.17 -13.16
CA GLU A 21 1.88 3.44 -14.40
C GLU A 21 2.69 2.17 -14.13
N PHE A 22 3.78 2.27 -13.38
CA PHE A 22 4.60 1.11 -13.04
C PHE A 22 3.84 0.11 -12.16
N LYS A 23 3.06 0.57 -11.17
CA LYS A 23 2.18 -0.29 -10.36
C LYS A 23 1.23 -1.09 -11.26
N ASN A 24 0.56 -0.42 -12.20
CA ASN A 24 -0.39 -1.05 -13.09
C ASN A 24 0.29 -2.02 -14.06
N ALA A 25 1.48 -1.69 -14.58
CA ALA A 25 2.26 -2.58 -15.42
C ALA A 25 2.68 -3.86 -14.66
N LEU A 26 3.12 -3.73 -13.41
CA LEU A 26 3.45 -4.89 -12.55
C LEU A 26 2.24 -5.78 -12.27
N LEU A 27 1.09 -5.17 -11.99
CA LEU A 27 -0.16 -5.91 -11.75
C LEU A 27 -0.60 -6.67 -13.01
N GLU A 28 -0.57 -6.03 -14.17
CA GLU A 28 -0.91 -6.70 -15.44
C GLU A 28 0.07 -7.83 -15.75
N TYR A 29 1.36 -7.65 -15.50
CA TYR A 29 2.34 -8.72 -15.65
C TYR A 29 2.06 -9.90 -14.70
N ALA A 30 1.76 -9.63 -13.42
CA ALA A 30 1.40 -10.66 -12.44
C ALA A 30 0.12 -11.42 -12.85
N ARG A 31 -0.88 -10.72 -13.41
CA ARG A 31 -2.12 -11.31 -13.94
C ARG A 31 -1.89 -12.18 -15.18
N GLN A 32 -0.98 -11.79 -16.06
CA GLN A 32 -0.62 -12.58 -17.24
C GLN A 32 -0.01 -13.93 -16.84
N LEU A 33 0.94 -13.91 -15.89
CA LEU A 33 1.56 -15.11 -15.33
C LEU A 33 0.56 -16.02 -14.61
N LYS A 34 -0.49 -15.46 -13.99
CA LYS A 34 -1.58 -16.24 -13.37
C LYS A 34 -2.46 -16.97 -14.41
N LYS A 35 -2.71 -16.37 -15.57
CA LYS A 35 -3.72 -16.82 -16.55
C LYS A 35 -3.25 -17.95 -17.48
N ASN A 36 -1.97 -18.30 -17.49
CA ASN A 36 -1.46 -19.39 -18.33
C ASN A 36 -1.36 -20.69 -17.50
N PRO A 37 -2.38 -21.57 -17.52
CA PRO A 37 -2.33 -22.88 -16.82
C PRO A 37 -1.32 -23.86 -17.42
N LYS A 38 -0.66 -23.48 -18.54
CA LYS A 38 0.47 -24.20 -19.12
C LYS A 38 1.82 -23.75 -18.57
N ASP A 39 1.86 -22.66 -17.82
CA ASP A 39 3.10 -22.19 -17.24
C ASP A 39 3.51 -23.11 -16.08
N ASN A 40 4.80 -23.38 -16.02
CA ASN A 40 5.41 -24.17 -14.96
C ASN A 40 5.17 -23.51 -13.59
N PHE A 41 5.40 -24.27 -12.53
CA PHE A 41 5.36 -23.81 -11.13
C PHE A 41 6.12 -22.48 -10.89
N GLU A 42 7.17 -22.22 -11.65
CA GLU A 42 8.00 -21.02 -11.57
C GLU A 42 7.21 -19.75 -11.91
N SER A 43 6.42 -19.72 -13.00
CA SER A 43 5.61 -18.54 -13.32
C SER A 43 4.54 -18.26 -12.27
N GLN A 44 3.94 -19.31 -11.70
CA GLN A 44 2.96 -19.18 -10.62
C GLN A 44 3.60 -18.61 -9.35
N LEU A 45 4.82 -19.06 -9.04
CA LEU A 45 5.61 -18.54 -7.92
C LEU A 45 6.01 -17.07 -8.15
N ILE A 46 6.50 -16.72 -9.34
CA ILE A 46 6.82 -15.32 -9.70
C ILE A 46 5.57 -14.45 -9.55
N SER A 47 4.43 -14.90 -10.05
CA SER A 47 3.16 -14.22 -9.89
C SER A 47 2.82 -14.00 -8.41
N ALA A 48 2.89 -15.04 -7.58
CA ALA A 48 2.62 -14.93 -6.14
C ALA A 48 3.54 -13.91 -5.45
N VAL A 49 4.84 -13.93 -5.75
CA VAL A 49 5.80 -12.97 -5.19
C VAL A 49 5.45 -11.53 -5.60
N LEU A 50 5.08 -11.31 -6.87
CA LEU A 50 4.65 -9.99 -7.34
C LEU A 50 3.38 -9.52 -6.64
N TYR A 51 2.37 -10.39 -6.46
CA TYR A 51 1.16 -10.06 -5.71
C TYR A 51 1.48 -9.74 -4.24
N ALA A 52 2.28 -10.55 -3.55
CA ALA A 52 2.68 -10.27 -2.17
C ALA A 52 3.37 -8.90 -2.04
N GLN A 53 4.27 -8.56 -2.99
CA GLN A 53 4.94 -7.27 -3.03
C GLN A 53 3.97 -6.11 -3.31
N LEU A 54 2.99 -6.31 -4.19
CA LEU A 54 1.94 -5.33 -4.46
C LEU A 54 1.06 -5.10 -3.22
N ALA A 55 0.69 -6.16 -2.49
CA ALA A 55 -0.06 -6.04 -1.24
C ALA A 55 0.70 -5.22 -0.21
N GLU A 56 1.98 -5.53 -0.01
CA GLU A 56 2.85 -4.82 0.94
C GLU A 56 3.05 -3.35 0.55
N TYR A 57 3.31 -3.07 -0.73
CA TYR A 57 3.40 -1.72 -1.26
C TYR A 57 2.11 -0.93 -1.02
N MET A 58 0.96 -1.50 -1.35
CA MET A 58 -0.34 -0.84 -1.20
C MET A 58 -0.68 -0.56 0.26
N ALA A 59 -0.40 -1.51 1.16
CA ALA A 59 -0.59 -1.33 2.60
C ALA A 59 0.35 -0.26 3.18
N SER A 60 1.62 -0.28 2.76
CA SER A 60 2.61 0.75 3.14
C SER A 60 2.15 2.12 2.67
N PHE A 61 1.71 2.23 1.42
CA PHE A 61 1.21 3.48 0.85
C PHE A 61 -0.01 4.02 1.60
N LEU A 62 -0.96 3.16 1.96
CA LEU A 62 -2.11 3.55 2.78
C LEU A 62 -1.65 4.08 4.15
N LEU A 63 -0.79 3.35 4.84
CA LEU A 63 -0.29 3.74 6.16
C LEU A 63 0.47 5.07 6.11
N GLU A 64 1.36 5.24 5.14
CA GLU A 64 2.11 6.48 4.94
C GLU A 64 1.19 7.66 4.63
N SER A 65 0.17 7.44 3.79
CA SER A 65 -0.82 8.47 3.47
C SER A 65 -1.64 8.88 4.68
N LEU A 66 -2.07 7.92 5.52
CA LEU A 66 -2.80 8.17 6.76
C LEU A 66 -1.94 8.92 7.79
N ARG A 67 -0.67 8.56 7.93
CA ARG A 67 0.29 9.27 8.79
C ARG A 67 0.53 10.70 8.31
N HIS A 68 0.68 10.88 7.00
CA HIS A 68 0.84 12.21 6.41
C HIS A 68 -0.40 13.07 6.62
N LEU A 69 -1.60 12.49 6.47
CA LEU A 69 -2.86 13.18 6.75
C LEU A 69 -2.93 13.66 8.21
N VAL A 70 -2.60 12.80 9.18
CA VAL A 70 -2.57 13.18 10.60
C VAL A 70 -1.54 14.29 10.84
N TYR A 71 -0.38 14.21 10.20
CA TYR A 71 0.63 15.27 10.27
C TYR A 71 0.09 16.60 9.74
N ASP A 72 -0.53 16.62 8.55
CA ASP A 72 -1.09 17.82 7.94
C ASP A 72 -2.20 18.44 8.80
N ILE A 73 -3.11 17.61 9.33
CA ILE A 73 -4.16 18.06 10.26
C ILE A 73 -3.51 18.63 11.52
N THR A 74 -2.63 17.88 12.18
CA THR A 74 -2.02 18.36 13.43
C THR A 74 -1.24 19.65 13.21
N TYR A 75 -0.43 19.73 12.16
CA TYR A 75 0.36 20.92 11.82
C TYR A 75 -0.51 22.16 11.54
N SER A 76 -1.63 21.99 10.82
CA SER A 76 -2.55 23.10 10.55
C SER A 76 -3.28 23.61 11.81
N PHE A 77 -3.56 22.73 12.77
CA PHE A 77 -4.24 23.09 14.02
C PHE A 77 -3.30 23.59 15.13
N SER A 78 -2.03 23.15 15.18
CA SER A 78 -1.18 23.29 16.37
C SER A 78 0.12 24.07 16.15
N GLN A 79 0.09 25.26 15.54
CA GLN A 79 1.29 26.10 15.25
C GLN A 79 2.28 26.36 16.42
N ALA A 80 2.11 25.79 17.62
CA ALA A 80 2.91 26.04 18.82
C ALA A 80 3.43 24.82 19.60
N PHE A 81 3.23 23.56 19.19
CA PHE A 81 3.69 22.40 20.01
C PHE A 81 4.76 21.54 19.34
N ALA A 82 5.77 21.13 20.14
CA ALA A 82 6.85 20.25 19.74
C ALA A 82 6.30 18.90 19.26
N PHE A 83 6.60 18.55 18.02
CA PHE A 83 5.99 17.42 17.32
C PHE A 83 6.60 16.08 17.75
N ILE A 84 5.74 15.07 17.90
CA ILE A 84 6.14 13.67 17.91
C ILE A 84 6.80 13.39 16.56
N ASP A 85 8.06 12.96 16.59
CA ASP A 85 8.80 12.64 15.39
C ASP A 85 8.23 11.37 14.73
N THR A 86 7.25 11.54 13.84
CA THR A 86 6.67 10.45 13.05
C THR A 86 7.63 9.95 11.96
N ARG A 87 8.86 10.49 11.88
CA ARG A 87 9.90 10.07 10.92
C ARG A 87 10.61 8.76 11.29
N ASN A 88 10.09 8.00 12.25
CA ASN A 88 10.48 6.60 12.37
C ASN A 88 10.02 5.89 11.09
N ARG A 89 10.92 5.82 10.11
CA ARG A 89 10.92 4.80 9.04
C ARG A 89 11.08 3.46 9.73
N VAL A 90 9.98 3.00 10.31
CA VAL A 90 9.85 1.67 10.88
C VAL A 90 10.12 0.72 9.72
N GLY A 91 11.17 -0.10 9.85
CA GLY A 91 11.50 -1.13 8.87
C GLY A 91 10.22 -1.86 8.45
N VAL A 92 9.99 -1.85 7.14
CA VAL A 92 8.69 -2.03 6.48
C VAL A 92 8.42 -3.53 6.34
N SER A 93 8.17 -4.22 7.45
CA SER A 93 7.60 -5.57 7.35
C SER A 93 6.08 -5.46 7.31
N LEU A 94 5.44 -6.37 6.58
CA LEU A 94 3.97 -6.45 6.52
C LEU A 94 3.32 -6.48 7.92
N ASP A 95 3.93 -7.16 8.90
CA ASP A 95 3.49 -7.11 10.30
C ASP A 95 3.46 -5.71 10.89
N ARG A 96 4.54 -4.93 10.70
CA ARG A 96 4.63 -3.56 11.23
C ARG A 96 3.66 -2.62 10.51
N ILE A 97 3.40 -2.86 9.24
CA ILE A 97 2.36 -2.13 8.49
C ILE A 97 0.98 -2.44 9.08
N ILE A 98 0.67 -3.73 9.30
CA ILE A 98 -0.59 -4.19 9.90
C ILE A 98 -0.80 -3.54 11.28
N GLU A 99 0.22 -3.57 12.16
CA GLU A 99 0.13 -2.91 13.47
C GLU A 99 -0.10 -1.39 13.33
N GLY A 100 0.62 -0.73 12.42
CA GLY A 100 0.42 0.69 12.17
C GLY A 100 -0.99 1.02 11.68
N LEU A 101 -1.58 0.18 10.81
CA LEU A 101 -2.93 0.37 10.30
C LEU A 101 -4.01 0.19 11.38
N LYS A 102 -3.76 -0.60 12.44
CA LYS A 102 -4.71 -0.78 13.56
C LYS A 102 -4.98 0.53 14.30
N GLU A 103 -4.00 1.44 14.34
CA GLU A 103 -4.09 2.75 15.00
C GLU A 103 -5.10 3.71 14.33
N PHE A 104 -5.44 3.47 13.07
CA PHE A 104 -6.35 4.33 12.29
C PHE A 104 -7.78 3.79 12.29
N SER A 105 -8.75 4.64 11.95
CA SER A 105 -10.15 4.25 11.77
C SER A 105 -10.66 4.72 10.40
N PHE A 106 -11.08 3.76 9.57
CA PHE A 106 -11.65 3.99 8.24
C PHE A 106 -12.58 2.84 7.85
N SER A 107 -13.50 3.10 6.91
CA SER A 107 -14.39 2.09 6.34
C SER A 107 -13.57 0.98 5.67
N ASP A 108 -13.94 -0.28 5.88
CA ASP A 108 -13.21 -1.48 5.43
C ASP A 108 -11.91 -1.84 6.17
N LYS A 109 -11.53 -1.14 7.24
CA LYS A 109 -10.33 -1.51 8.03
C LYS A 109 -10.33 -3.00 8.45
N PRO A 110 -11.39 -3.56 9.07
CA PRO A 110 -11.37 -4.94 9.55
C PRO A 110 -11.11 -5.93 8.40
N ASP A 111 -11.78 -5.74 7.27
CA ASP A 111 -11.62 -6.59 6.09
C ASP A 111 -10.22 -6.47 5.48
N ILE A 112 -9.70 -5.26 5.32
CA ILE A 112 -8.36 -5.03 4.78
C ILE A 112 -7.31 -5.66 5.69
N LEU A 113 -7.44 -5.53 7.01
CA LEU A 113 -6.52 -6.17 7.96
C LEU A 113 -6.60 -7.69 7.88
N SER A 114 -7.81 -8.28 7.80
CA SER A 114 -7.97 -9.73 7.62
C SER A 114 -7.27 -10.22 6.37
N LEU A 115 -7.49 -9.56 5.23
CA LEU A 115 -6.87 -9.93 3.96
C LEU A 115 -5.34 -9.79 4.01
N LEU A 116 -4.80 -8.74 4.65
CA LEU A 116 -3.36 -8.55 4.79
C LEU A 116 -2.73 -9.63 5.68
N ILE A 117 -3.45 -10.08 6.72
CA ILE A 117 -3.00 -11.20 7.57
C ILE A 117 -3.00 -12.50 6.77
N GLU A 118 -4.06 -12.79 6.01
CA GLU A 118 -4.13 -13.97 5.15
C GLU A 118 -3.00 -14.00 4.11
N VAL A 119 -2.72 -12.86 3.44
CA VAL A 119 -1.59 -12.75 2.51
C VAL A 119 -0.25 -12.95 3.22
N LYS A 120 -0.10 -12.40 4.42
CA LYS A 120 1.14 -12.54 5.21
C LYS A 120 1.40 -14.00 5.58
N ASP A 121 0.38 -14.67 6.11
CA ASP A 121 0.49 -16.05 6.58
C ASP A 121 0.77 -16.98 5.39
N ALA A 122 -0.01 -16.87 4.31
CA ALA A 122 0.21 -17.64 3.08
C ALA A 122 1.60 -17.37 2.46
N ARG A 123 2.11 -16.13 2.51
CA ARG A 123 3.47 -15.81 2.05
C ARG A 123 4.54 -16.49 2.91
N ASN A 124 4.37 -16.46 4.23
CA ASN A 124 5.32 -17.07 5.15
C ASN A 124 5.31 -18.60 5.00
N ASP A 125 4.13 -19.20 4.86
CA ASP A 125 3.96 -20.63 4.62
C ASP A 125 4.54 -21.03 3.27
N LEU A 126 4.28 -20.26 2.21
CA LEU A 126 4.89 -20.43 0.89
C LEU A 126 6.42 -20.48 0.97
N PHE A 127 7.05 -19.47 1.59
CA PHE A 127 8.51 -19.42 1.70
C PHE A 127 9.06 -20.53 2.60
N HIS A 128 8.37 -20.84 3.70
CA HIS A 128 8.75 -21.94 4.59
C HIS A 128 8.71 -23.28 3.84
N ASN A 129 7.63 -23.53 3.11
CA ASN A 129 7.41 -24.73 2.31
C ASN A 129 8.45 -24.84 1.20
N LEU A 130 8.76 -23.75 0.48
CA LEU A 130 9.79 -23.74 -0.56
C LEU A 130 11.19 -24.12 -0.06
N VAL A 131 11.53 -23.75 1.18
CA VAL A 131 12.85 -24.02 1.77
C VAL A 131 12.92 -25.40 2.44
N SER A 132 11.80 -25.88 2.99
CA SER A 132 11.78 -27.09 3.84
C SER A 132 11.32 -28.36 3.14
N LYS A 133 10.59 -28.26 2.02
CA LYS A 133 9.94 -29.42 1.39
C LYS A 133 10.70 -30.00 0.20
N SER A 134 10.50 -31.29 -0.04
CA SER A 134 11.01 -31.98 -1.22
C SER A 134 10.19 -31.60 -2.47
N GLN A 135 10.73 -31.85 -3.66
CA GLN A 135 10.08 -31.51 -4.94
C GLN A 135 8.71 -32.20 -5.13
N GLU A 136 8.45 -33.30 -4.41
CA GLU A 136 7.22 -34.09 -4.46
C GLU A 136 6.09 -33.51 -3.57
N ASP A 137 6.44 -32.70 -2.57
CA ASP A 137 5.51 -32.06 -1.62
C ASP A 137 5.06 -30.66 -2.07
N LEU A 138 5.49 -30.20 -3.26
CA LEU A 138 5.17 -28.87 -3.81
C LEU A 138 3.67 -28.69 -4.17
N LYS A 139 2.82 -29.71 -3.99
CA LYS A 139 1.38 -29.60 -4.23
C LYS A 139 0.68 -28.68 -3.22
N GLU A 140 1.11 -28.67 -1.97
CA GLU A 140 0.56 -27.79 -0.93
C GLU A 140 0.89 -26.31 -1.18
N ILE A 141 1.96 -26.03 -1.92
CA ILE A 141 2.36 -24.66 -2.30
C ILE A 141 1.34 -24.01 -3.25
N GLY A 142 0.57 -24.80 -4.00
CA GLY A 142 -0.46 -24.28 -4.91
C GLY A 142 -1.54 -23.48 -4.18
N GLU A 143 -1.94 -23.90 -2.97
CA GLU A 143 -2.98 -23.22 -2.19
C GLU A 143 -2.50 -21.86 -1.65
N ASP A 144 -1.25 -21.80 -1.18
CA ASP A 144 -0.62 -20.55 -0.72
C ASP A 144 -0.50 -19.53 -1.88
N ILE A 145 -0.08 -20.00 -3.06
CA ILE A 145 0.01 -19.18 -4.27
C ILE A 145 -1.37 -18.60 -4.63
N ILE A 146 -2.41 -19.45 -4.66
CA ILE A 146 -3.78 -19.01 -4.98
C ILE A 146 -4.26 -17.98 -3.95
N THR A 147 -4.03 -18.25 -2.66
CA THR A 147 -4.42 -17.35 -1.57
C THR A 147 -3.76 -15.98 -1.73
N ILE A 148 -2.44 -15.92 -1.94
CA ILE A 148 -1.74 -14.65 -2.14
C ILE A 148 -2.32 -13.88 -3.33
N GLN A 149 -2.52 -14.54 -4.46
CA GLN A 149 -3.02 -13.91 -5.68
C GLN A 149 -4.45 -13.36 -5.51
N GLU A 150 -5.36 -14.19 -5.02
CA GLU A 150 -6.78 -13.82 -4.90
C GLU A 150 -7.02 -12.76 -3.84
N LYS A 151 -6.40 -12.91 -2.67
CA LYS A 151 -6.59 -11.95 -1.57
C LYS A 151 -5.97 -10.60 -1.89
N THR A 152 -4.83 -10.59 -2.60
CA THR A 152 -4.25 -9.33 -3.09
C THR A 152 -5.14 -8.62 -4.10
N GLU A 153 -5.82 -9.33 -5.00
CA GLU A 153 -6.79 -8.71 -5.91
C GLU A 153 -7.93 -8.04 -5.14
N VAL A 154 -8.45 -8.70 -4.10
CA VAL A 154 -9.49 -8.12 -3.24
C VAL A 154 -8.97 -6.89 -2.49
N ILE A 155 -7.74 -6.93 -1.98
CA ILE A 155 -7.08 -5.76 -1.36
C ILE A 155 -7.01 -4.59 -2.34
N ILE A 156 -6.54 -4.83 -3.57
CA ILE A 156 -6.43 -3.79 -4.60
C ILE A 156 -7.80 -3.17 -4.89
N GLN A 157 -8.84 -4.00 -5.05
CA GLN A 157 -10.21 -3.53 -5.30
C GLN A 157 -10.73 -2.67 -4.15
N LYS A 158 -10.58 -3.12 -2.90
CA LYS A 158 -11.01 -2.36 -1.71
C LYS A 158 -10.24 -1.05 -1.59
N LEU A 159 -8.92 -1.05 -1.78
CA LEU A 159 -8.12 0.16 -1.69
C LEU A 159 -8.41 1.16 -2.80
N ASN A 160 -8.75 0.71 -4.00
CA ASN A 160 -9.21 1.59 -5.08
C ASN A 160 -10.54 2.29 -4.77
N VAL A 161 -11.29 1.84 -3.76
CA VAL A 161 -12.51 2.51 -3.25
C VAL A 161 -12.18 3.37 -2.03
N VAL A 162 -11.46 2.82 -1.06
CA VAL A 162 -11.11 3.48 0.20
C VAL A 162 -10.25 4.72 -0.04
N ILE A 163 -9.23 4.64 -0.89
CA ILE A 163 -8.29 5.74 -1.13
C ILE A 163 -9.01 6.97 -1.70
N PRO A 164 -9.80 6.87 -2.79
CA PRO A 164 -10.59 8.01 -3.27
C PRO A 164 -11.63 8.50 -2.25
N GLY A 165 -12.24 7.60 -1.47
CA GLY A 165 -13.16 7.95 -0.41
C GLY A 165 -12.51 8.85 0.65
N LEU A 166 -11.34 8.45 1.14
CA LEU A 166 -10.55 9.24 2.09
C LEU A 166 -10.10 10.58 1.47
N GLN A 167 -9.65 10.58 0.22
CA GLN A 167 -9.30 11.82 -0.48
C GLN A 167 -10.47 12.80 -0.54
N ASN A 168 -11.67 12.34 -0.88
CA ASN A 168 -12.85 13.20 -0.98
C ASN A 168 -13.29 13.78 0.36
N VAL A 169 -13.16 13.00 1.44
CA VAL A 169 -13.51 13.45 2.80
C VAL A 169 -12.55 14.53 3.30
N PHE A 170 -11.25 14.36 3.09
CA PHE A 170 -10.23 15.26 3.66
C PHE A 170 -9.79 16.38 2.71
N TYR A 171 -9.98 16.20 1.40
CA TYR A 171 -9.64 17.18 0.36
C TYR A 171 -10.80 17.30 -0.65
N PRO A 172 -11.99 17.75 -0.23
CA PRO A 172 -13.10 17.95 -1.14
C PRO A 172 -12.68 18.94 -2.24
N ALA A 173 -13.02 18.63 -3.49
CA ALA A 173 -12.64 19.39 -4.69
C ALA A 173 -13.01 20.89 -4.67
N ASN A 174 -13.79 21.35 -3.68
CA ASN A 174 -14.27 22.73 -3.54
C ASN A 174 -13.34 23.68 -2.76
N LEU A 175 -12.16 23.25 -2.32
CA LEU A 175 -11.18 24.18 -1.70
C LEU A 175 -10.28 24.93 -2.71
N ASN A 176 -10.44 24.70 -4.02
CA ASN A 176 -9.66 25.37 -5.08
C ASN A 176 -10.40 26.51 -5.82
N ASN A 177 -11.64 26.86 -5.43
CA ASN A 177 -12.44 27.89 -6.13
C ASN A 177 -12.51 29.25 -5.43
N ASN A 178 -11.63 29.55 -4.47
CA ASN A 178 -11.45 30.92 -3.99
C ASN A 178 -10.22 31.56 -4.64
N GLN A 179 -10.30 31.80 -5.96
CA GLN A 179 -9.57 32.92 -6.55
C GLN A 179 -10.28 34.21 -6.11
N PRO A 180 -9.58 35.19 -5.50
CA PRO A 180 -10.17 36.51 -5.37
C PRO A 180 -10.39 37.05 -6.80
N GLU A 181 -11.63 37.32 -7.15
CA GLU A 181 -11.95 38.19 -8.28
C GLU A 181 -11.28 39.53 -8.00
N ALA A 182 -10.12 39.74 -8.62
CA ALA A 182 -9.52 41.06 -8.73
C ALA A 182 -10.46 41.92 -9.57
N ASP A 183 -11.30 42.65 -8.86
CA ASP A 183 -11.71 44.03 -9.10
C ASP A 183 -11.49 44.50 -10.55
N LYS A 184 -12.52 44.34 -11.38
CA LYS A 184 -12.70 45.20 -12.55
C LYS A 184 -13.74 46.25 -12.22
N THR A 185 -13.38 47.20 -11.36
CA THR A 185 -14.07 48.48 -11.28
C THR A 185 -13.43 49.48 -12.23
N LYS A 186 -14.23 49.84 -13.25
CA LYS A 186 -14.34 51.10 -14.00
C LYS A 186 -13.13 51.66 -14.74
#